data_AF-A0A4R8G937-F1
#
_entry.id   AF-A0A4R8G937-F1
#
_cell.length_a   1.000
_cell.length_b   1.000
_cell.length_c   1.000
_cell.angle_alpha   90.00
_cell.angle_beta   90.00
_cell.angle_gamma   90.00
#
_symmetry.space_group_name_H-M   'P 1'
#
loop_
_entity.id
_entity.type
_entity.pdbx_description
1 polymer ?
#
loop_
_entity_poly.entity_id
_entity_poly.type
_entity_poly.pdbx_seq_one_letter_code
_entity_poly.pdbx_strand_id
1 'polypeptide(L)'
;MTTASITLQDWRAWQPGRAEHADSRLSVEPRPSGASVPAMLRRRLNPSGRAVCDMLAALDPEAQRILLYASRHGDGERTLDMLYALTEQEPLSPARFGMSVHNATLGVHSIASGNRRSLQALAASGAEVAALFSEARGYLAEGERDVIVVFSDAPVPERFAAHVEEPTELAAVALHLSTRDGRSIDTHTCALSQAGHVRAPQPADVIAWLLGEAPLVCPSRRLAWTLSP
;
A
#
# COMPACT_ATOMS: atom_id res chain seq x y z
N MET A 1 16.94 20.56 7.25
CA MET A 1 15.46 20.56 7.15
C MET A 1 14.94 19.74 8.30
N THR A 2 14.15 20.34 9.19
CA THR A 2 13.47 19.64 10.28
C THR A 2 12.50 18.64 9.65
N THR A 3 12.74 17.35 9.84
CA THR A 3 11.84 16.29 9.35
C THR A 3 10.54 16.41 10.13
N ALA A 4 9.45 16.84 9.49
CA ALA A 4 8.15 16.99 10.16
C ALA A 4 7.79 15.69 10.90
N SER A 5 7.39 15.77 12.17
CA SER A 5 6.94 14.62 12.95
C SER A 5 5.69 14.02 12.31
N ILE A 6 5.61 12.69 12.28
CA ILE A 6 4.45 11.97 11.77
C ILE A 6 3.89 11.07 12.87
N THR A 7 2.58 11.08 13.02
CA THR A 7 1.86 10.26 13.98
C THR A 7 0.83 9.40 13.27
N LEU A 8 0.67 8.18 13.76
CA LEU A 8 -0.32 7.22 13.31
C LEU A 8 -1.64 7.44 14.06
N GLN A 9 -2.67 7.86 13.34
CA GLN A 9 -4.03 8.03 13.89
C GLN A 9 -4.80 6.72 13.90
N ASP A 10 -4.82 6.05 12.75
CA ASP A 10 -5.54 4.80 12.55
C ASP A 10 -4.91 4.01 11.39
N TRP A 11 -5.25 2.73 11.28
CA TRP A 11 -4.80 1.89 10.18
C TRP A 11 -5.81 0.79 9.88
N ARG A 12 -5.77 0.26 8.65
CA ARG A 12 -6.50 -0.94 8.25
C ARG A 12 -5.56 -1.84 7.46
N ALA A 13 -5.79 -3.14 7.52
CA ALA A 13 -5.03 -4.09 6.72
C ALA A 13 -5.89 -5.25 6.23
N TRP A 14 -5.39 -5.89 5.17
CA TRP A 14 -5.90 -7.11 4.64
C TRP A 14 -4.73 -8.05 4.28
N GLN A 15 -4.73 -9.25 4.85
CA GLN A 15 -3.75 -10.29 4.57
C GLN A 15 -4.44 -11.66 4.59
N PRO A 16 -4.92 -12.15 3.42
CA PRO A 16 -5.63 -13.41 3.34
C PRO A 16 -4.71 -14.58 3.72
N GLY A 17 -5.27 -15.57 4.43
CA GLY A 17 -4.53 -16.78 4.83
C GLY A 17 -3.65 -16.61 6.07
N ARG A 18 -3.56 -15.40 6.63
CA ARG A 18 -2.96 -15.16 7.95
C ARG A 18 -3.85 -15.74 9.05
N ALA A 19 -3.24 -16.14 10.18
CA ALA A 19 -3.99 -16.51 11.38
C ALA A 19 -4.86 -15.33 11.87
N GLU A 20 -6.03 -15.66 12.40
CA GLU A 20 -6.91 -14.67 13.01
C GLU A 20 -6.19 -13.89 14.11
N HIS A 21 -6.50 -12.61 14.22
CA HIS A 21 -5.91 -11.71 15.20
C HIS A 21 -7.04 -10.95 15.93
N ALA A 22 -6.82 -10.62 17.20
CA ALA A 22 -7.82 -9.92 18.02
C ALA A 22 -8.07 -8.47 17.56
N ASP A 23 -7.17 -7.91 16.74
CA ASP A 23 -7.28 -6.55 16.24
C ASP A 23 -8.19 -6.51 15.01
N SER A 24 -9.39 -5.93 15.18
CA SER A 24 -10.41 -5.84 14.12
C SER A 24 -10.00 -4.99 12.93
N ARG A 25 -8.88 -4.27 13.00
CA ARG A 25 -8.33 -3.48 11.88
C ARG A 25 -7.69 -4.34 10.80
N LEU A 26 -7.35 -5.59 11.13
CA LEU A 26 -6.84 -6.59 10.19
C LEU A 26 -7.97 -7.52 9.74
N SER A 27 -8.22 -7.57 8.43
CA SER A 27 -9.05 -8.61 7.82
C SER A 27 -8.17 -9.74 7.26
N VAL A 28 -8.54 -10.98 7.56
CA VAL A 28 -7.91 -12.20 7.00
C VAL A 28 -8.83 -12.92 6.02
N GLU A 29 -9.96 -12.32 5.66
CA GLU A 29 -10.93 -12.93 4.75
C GLU A 29 -10.27 -13.20 3.39
N PRO A 30 -10.48 -14.39 2.78
CA PRO A 30 -9.86 -14.72 1.50
C PRO A 30 -10.23 -13.75 0.36
N ARG A 31 -11.40 -13.11 0.47
CA ARG A 31 -11.93 -12.25 -0.58
C ARG A 31 -12.54 -10.97 -0.02
N PRO A 32 -11.91 -9.81 -0.27
CA PRO A 32 -12.48 -8.52 0.05
C PRO A 32 -13.79 -8.27 -0.70
N SER A 33 -14.74 -7.69 0.02
CA SER A 33 -16.05 -7.29 -0.47
C SER A 33 -15.95 -6.27 -1.62
N GLY A 34 -15.23 -5.17 -1.40
CA GLY A 34 -15.19 -4.00 -2.27
C GLY A 34 -16.50 -3.19 -2.25
N ALA A 35 -17.39 -3.42 -1.28
CA ALA A 35 -18.73 -2.82 -1.25
C ALA A 35 -18.73 -1.29 -1.21
N SER A 36 -17.62 -0.67 -0.79
CA SER A 36 -17.42 0.79 -0.87
C SER A 36 -17.48 1.35 -2.29
N VAL A 37 -17.28 0.51 -3.31
CA VAL A 37 -17.23 0.92 -4.73
C VAL A 37 -18.47 0.44 -5.47
N PRO A 38 -19.13 1.30 -6.30
CA PRO A 38 -20.25 0.88 -7.14
C PRO A 38 -19.93 -0.34 -8.01
N ALA A 39 -20.92 -1.21 -8.23
CA ALA A 39 -20.71 -2.53 -8.80
C ALA A 39 -19.97 -2.52 -10.16
N MET A 40 -20.22 -1.53 -11.02
CA MET A 40 -19.56 -1.42 -12.32
C MET A 40 -18.06 -1.10 -12.21
N LEU A 41 -17.69 -0.21 -11.29
CA LEU A 41 -16.30 0.13 -11.03
C LEU A 41 -15.59 -1.01 -10.28
N ARG A 42 -16.28 -1.62 -9.32
CA ARG A 42 -15.78 -2.75 -8.53
C ARG A 42 -15.38 -3.96 -9.38
N ARG A 43 -16.06 -4.20 -10.50
CA ARG A 43 -15.72 -5.27 -11.46
C ARG A 43 -14.34 -5.08 -12.11
N ARG A 44 -13.79 -3.87 -12.10
CA ARG A 44 -12.46 -3.55 -12.65
C ARG A 44 -11.32 -3.87 -11.68
N LEU A 45 -11.61 -3.99 -10.39
CA LEU A 45 -10.64 -4.18 -9.33
C LEU A 45 -10.33 -5.66 -9.09
N ASN A 46 -9.04 -5.97 -8.95
CA ASN A 46 -8.53 -7.22 -8.38
C ASN A 46 -8.80 -7.27 -6.85
N PRO A 47 -8.52 -8.40 -6.16
CA PRO A 47 -8.77 -8.52 -4.72
C PRO A 47 -8.09 -7.43 -3.88
N SER A 48 -6.80 -7.17 -4.10
CA SER A 48 -6.07 -6.11 -3.40
C SER A 48 -6.72 -4.73 -3.60
N GLY A 49 -7.09 -4.38 -4.84
CA GLY A 49 -7.76 -3.13 -5.15
C GLY A 49 -9.11 -2.97 -4.44
N ARG A 50 -9.86 -4.06 -4.25
CA ARG A 50 -11.09 -4.07 -3.45
C ARG A 50 -10.82 -3.84 -1.97
N ALA A 51 -9.82 -4.52 -1.42
CA ALA A 51 -9.39 -4.30 -0.03
C ALA A 51 -8.99 -2.84 0.19
N VAL A 52 -8.14 -2.30 -0.69
CA VAL A 52 -7.70 -0.89 -0.64
C VAL A 52 -8.88 0.06 -0.65
N CYS A 53 -9.86 -0.13 -1.53
CA CYS A 53 -11.02 0.76 -1.57
C CYS A 53 -11.86 0.71 -0.28
N ASP A 54 -12.07 -0.48 0.28
CA ASP A 54 -12.81 -0.63 1.55
C ASP A 54 -12.04 -0.01 2.73
N MET A 55 -10.71 -0.19 2.78
CA MET A 55 -9.85 0.42 3.79
C MET A 55 -9.87 1.95 3.70
N LEU A 56 -9.80 2.50 2.48
CA LEU A 56 -9.88 3.94 2.24
C LEU A 56 -11.24 4.51 2.66
N ALA A 57 -12.34 3.83 2.33
CA ALA A 57 -13.67 4.25 2.76
C ALA A 57 -13.83 4.24 4.29
N ALA A 58 -13.18 3.30 4.98
CA ALA A 58 -13.19 3.24 6.44
C ALA A 58 -12.33 4.32 7.11
N LEU A 59 -11.20 4.69 6.51
CA LEU A 59 -10.28 5.71 7.04
C LEU A 59 -10.66 7.14 6.61
N ASP A 60 -11.31 7.30 5.46
CA ASP A 60 -11.71 8.58 4.87
C ASP A 60 -13.14 8.58 4.33
N PRO A 61 -14.15 8.49 5.22
CA PRO A 61 -15.55 8.45 4.80
C PRO A 61 -15.99 9.70 4.03
N GLU A 62 -15.36 10.84 4.28
CA GLU A 62 -15.66 12.12 3.60
C GLU A 62 -14.86 12.35 2.32
N ALA A 63 -13.92 11.45 2.00
CA ALA A 63 -13.11 11.51 0.78
C ALA A 63 -12.33 12.84 0.60
N GLN A 64 -11.82 13.41 1.69
CA GLN A 64 -11.15 14.72 1.73
C GLN A 64 -9.65 14.66 2.01
N ARG A 65 -9.03 13.47 2.02
CA ARG A 65 -7.60 13.32 2.31
C ARG A 65 -6.78 13.06 1.06
N ILE A 66 -5.51 13.48 1.13
CA ILE A 66 -4.49 13.12 0.15
C ILE A 66 -4.18 11.64 0.29
N LEU A 67 -4.10 10.94 -0.85
CA LEU A 67 -3.82 9.51 -0.89
C LEU A 67 -2.47 9.27 -1.55
N LEU A 68 -1.58 8.60 -0.83
CA LEU A 68 -0.30 8.12 -1.34
C LEU A 68 -0.38 6.59 -1.39
N TYR A 69 -0.16 6.03 -2.57
CA TYR A 69 -0.17 4.59 -2.78
C TYR A 69 1.21 4.13 -3.21
N ALA A 70 1.66 3.00 -2.69
CA ALA A 70 2.83 2.31 -3.19
C ALA A 70 2.52 0.85 -3.48
N SER A 71 3.25 0.34 -4.46
CA SER A 71 3.36 -1.07 -4.80
C SER A 71 4.68 -1.25 -5.52
N ARG A 72 5.42 -2.32 -5.21
CA ARG A 72 6.69 -2.62 -5.88
C ARG A 72 6.44 -3.11 -7.30
N HIS A 73 5.47 -4.00 -7.48
CA HIS A 73 5.22 -4.69 -8.75
C HIS A 73 3.89 -4.30 -9.44
N GLY A 74 2.97 -3.65 -8.74
CA GLY A 74 1.67 -3.29 -9.30
C GLY A 74 0.82 -4.53 -9.68
N ASP A 75 -0.07 -4.38 -10.66
CA ASP A 75 -0.84 -5.53 -11.21
C ASP A 75 -0.02 -6.23 -12.32
N GLY A 76 0.97 -7.01 -11.88
CA GLY A 76 1.90 -7.71 -12.76
C GLY A 76 1.22 -8.71 -13.69
N GLU A 77 0.24 -9.47 -13.19
CA GLU A 77 -0.53 -10.45 -13.97
C GLU A 77 -1.29 -9.77 -15.12
N ARG A 78 -2.01 -8.68 -14.82
CA ARG A 78 -2.72 -7.93 -15.85
C ARG A 78 -1.78 -7.39 -16.93
N THR A 79 -0.60 -6.93 -16.53
CA THR A 79 0.39 -6.40 -17.47
C THR A 79 0.93 -7.51 -18.37
N LEU A 80 1.26 -8.68 -17.79
CA LEU A 80 1.75 -9.83 -18.55
C LEU A 80 0.70 -10.38 -19.53
N ASP A 81 -0.56 -10.50 -19.09
CA ASP A 81 -1.68 -10.90 -19.96
C ASP A 81 -1.80 -10.01 -21.21
N MET A 82 -1.65 -8.70 -21.05
CA MET A 82 -1.71 -7.78 -22.18
C MET A 82 -0.52 -7.93 -23.12
N LEU A 83 0.67 -8.23 -22.59
CA LEU A 83 1.84 -8.50 -23.42
C LEU A 83 1.63 -9.77 -24.25
N TYR A 84 1.02 -10.81 -23.69
CA TYR A 84 0.66 -12.02 -24.46
C TYR A 84 -0.36 -11.74 -25.55
N ALA A 85 -1.43 -11.02 -25.25
CA ALA A 85 -2.42 -10.60 -26.24
C ALA A 85 -1.75 -9.84 -27.43
N LEU A 86 -0.79 -8.96 -27.14
CA LEU A 86 -0.02 -8.28 -28.20
C LEU A 86 0.81 -9.26 -29.05
N THR A 87 1.46 -10.26 -28.43
CA THR A 87 2.22 -11.27 -29.19
C THR A 87 1.33 -12.16 -30.05
N GLU A 88 0.07 -12.34 -29.66
CA GLU A 88 -0.94 -13.12 -30.38
C GLU A 88 -1.73 -12.27 -31.40
N GLN A 89 -1.38 -10.98 -31.55
CA GLN A 89 -2.11 -10.01 -32.39
C GLN A 89 -3.60 -9.83 -32.00
N GLU A 90 -3.93 -10.09 -30.74
CA GLU A 90 -5.26 -9.86 -30.21
C GLU A 90 -5.48 -8.37 -29.87
N PRO A 91 -6.70 -7.85 -30.07
CA PRO A 91 -7.01 -6.47 -29.71
C PRO A 91 -6.98 -6.28 -28.20
N LEU A 92 -6.24 -5.26 -27.74
CA LEU A 92 -6.23 -4.87 -26.33
C LEU A 92 -7.56 -4.22 -25.92
N SER A 93 -8.15 -4.71 -24.83
CA SER A 93 -9.33 -4.08 -24.23
C SER A 93 -8.97 -2.72 -23.61
N PRO A 94 -9.62 -1.60 -24.02
CA PRO A 94 -9.38 -0.29 -23.42
C PRO A 94 -9.63 -0.27 -21.91
N ALA A 95 -10.62 -1.05 -21.44
CA ALA A 95 -10.92 -1.17 -20.02
C ALA A 95 -9.83 -1.92 -19.25
N ARG A 96 -9.22 -2.97 -19.83
CA ARG A 96 -8.08 -3.67 -19.21
C ARG A 96 -6.83 -2.79 -19.20
N PHE A 97 -6.56 -2.11 -20.30
CA PHE A 97 -5.44 -1.17 -20.40
C PHE A 97 -5.58 -0.01 -19.40
N GLY A 98 -6.77 0.56 -19.23
CA GLY A 98 -6.99 1.59 -18.21
C GLY A 98 -6.73 1.14 -16.77
N MET A 99 -6.71 -0.18 -16.50
CA MET A 99 -6.40 -0.75 -15.19
C MET A 99 -4.95 -1.22 -15.05
N SER A 100 -4.11 -1.10 -16.08
CA SER A 100 -2.70 -1.53 -16.01
C SER A 100 -1.76 -0.46 -15.45
N VAL A 101 -2.23 0.79 -15.38
CA VAL A 101 -1.47 1.88 -14.78
C VAL A 101 -1.39 1.71 -13.27
N HIS A 102 -0.26 2.06 -12.67
CA HIS A 102 0.02 1.84 -11.24
C HIS A 102 -1.02 2.51 -10.32
N ASN A 103 -1.50 3.69 -10.70
CA ASN A 103 -2.48 4.45 -9.93
C ASN A 103 -3.94 4.01 -10.14
N ALA A 104 -4.23 2.96 -10.91
CA ALA A 104 -5.59 2.61 -11.32
C ALA A 104 -6.54 2.37 -10.12
N THR A 105 -6.07 1.70 -9.06
CA THR A 105 -6.86 1.47 -7.84
C THR A 105 -7.30 2.77 -7.18
N LEU A 106 -6.36 3.72 -7.00
CA LEU A 106 -6.70 5.05 -6.45
C LEU A 106 -7.61 5.84 -7.40
N GLY A 107 -7.41 5.71 -8.71
CA GLY A 107 -8.29 6.31 -9.71
C GLY A 107 -9.73 5.81 -9.56
N VAL A 108 -9.93 4.50 -9.46
CA VAL A 108 -11.25 3.90 -9.22
C VAL A 108 -11.86 4.37 -7.90
N HIS A 109 -11.07 4.38 -6.81
CA HIS A 109 -11.53 4.87 -5.52
C HIS A 109 -11.99 6.33 -5.62
N SER A 110 -11.17 7.22 -6.20
CA SER A 110 -11.48 8.65 -6.30
C SER A 110 -12.74 8.94 -7.10
N ILE A 111 -13.00 8.20 -8.18
CA ILE A 111 -14.24 8.31 -8.96
C ILE A 111 -15.43 7.84 -8.12
N ALA A 112 -15.27 6.76 -7.36
CA ALA A 112 -16.34 6.19 -6.56
C ALA A 112 -16.69 7.04 -5.33
N SER A 113 -15.69 7.60 -4.65
CA SER A 113 -15.85 8.38 -3.42
C SER A 113 -16.01 9.88 -3.66
N GLY A 114 -15.71 10.36 -4.88
CA GLY A 114 -15.68 11.78 -5.18
C GLY A 114 -14.46 12.51 -4.64
N ASN A 115 -13.41 11.78 -4.21
CA ASN A 115 -12.16 12.39 -3.76
C ASN A 115 -11.52 13.21 -4.89
N ARG A 116 -11.31 14.52 -4.65
CA ARG A 116 -10.66 15.46 -5.59
C ARG A 116 -9.32 15.99 -5.10
N ARG A 117 -8.79 15.42 -4.02
CA ARG A 117 -7.48 15.76 -3.46
C ARG A 117 -6.36 15.12 -4.28
N SER A 118 -5.12 15.40 -3.88
CA SER A 118 -3.96 14.83 -4.54
C SER A 118 -3.90 13.30 -4.36
N LEU A 119 -3.53 12.61 -5.44
CA LEU A 119 -3.36 11.16 -5.49
C LEU A 119 -1.99 10.87 -6.10
N GLN A 120 -1.14 10.14 -5.38
CA GLN A 120 0.17 9.72 -5.87
C GLN A 120 0.31 8.20 -5.84
N ALA A 121 0.95 7.65 -6.86
CA ALA A 121 1.32 6.23 -6.93
C ALA A 121 2.84 6.12 -7.07
N LEU A 122 3.46 5.39 -6.15
CA LEU A 122 4.89 5.27 -5.98
C LEU A 122 5.36 3.83 -6.23
N ALA A 123 6.50 3.70 -6.87
CA ALA A 123 7.28 2.47 -6.93
C ALA A 123 8.72 2.84 -6.54
N ALA A 124 9.35 2.07 -5.65
CA ALA A 124 10.65 2.43 -5.07
C ALA A 124 11.62 1.24 -4.99
N SER A 125 11.37 0.19 -5.78
CA SER A 125 12.23 -0.98 -5.93
C SER A 125 12.70 -1.58 -4.58
N GLY A 126 11.79 -1.68 -3.60
CA GLY A 126 12.08 -2.22 -2.27
C GLY A 126 12.27 -1.15 -1.18
N ALA A 127 12.10 0.13 -1.51
CA ALA A 127 12.11 1.24 -0.56
C ALA A 127 10.72 1.89 -0.40
N GLU A 128 9.63 1.17 -0.71
CA GLU A 128 8.26 1.70 -0.77
C GLU A 128 7.83 2.34 0.56
N VAL A 129 8.11 1.70 1.70
CA VAL A 129 7.83 2.25 3.03
C VAL A 129 8.56 3.58 3.26
N ALA A 130 9.85 3.63 2.91
CA ALA A 130 10.65 4.84 3.05
C ALA A 130 10.13 5.96 2.14
N ALA A 131 9.73 5.63 0.91
CA ALA A 131 9.16 6.58 -0.04
C ALA A 131 7.81 7.12 0.46
N LEU A 132 6.90 6.26 0.93
CA LEU A 132 5.61 6.66 1.47
C LEU A 132 5.75 7.61 2.66
N PHE A 133 6.62 7.29 3.63
CA PHE A 133 6.84 8.16 4.78
C PHE A 133 7.57 9.45 4.43
N SER A 134 8.46 9.43 3.43
CA SER A 134 9.09 10.65 2.91
C SER A 134 8.05 11.56 2.27
N GLU A 135 7.20 11.05 1.39
CA GLU A 135 6.16 11.86 0.73
C GLU A 135 5.08 12.33 1.70
N ALA A 136 4.68 11.48 2.66
CA ALA A 136 3.78 11.90 3.73
C ALA A 136 4.34 13.09 4.51
N ARG A 137 5.63 13.04 4.88
CA ARG A 137 6.31 14.16 5.55
C ARG A 137 6.37 15.41 4.68
N GLY A 138 6.52 15.26 3.37
CA GLY A 138 6.47 16.38 2.41
C GLY A 138 5.14 17.13 2.49
N TYR A 139 4.02 16.43 2.30
CA TYR A 139 2.68 17.03 2.39
C TYR A 139 2.39 17.65 3.76
N LEU A 140 2.75 16.95 4.83
CA LEU A 140 2.53 17.45 6.19
C LEU A 140 3.39 18.70 6.48
N ALA A 141 4.61 18.77 5.94
CA ALA A 141 5.47 19.96 6.03
C ALA A 141 4.94 21.15 5.20
N GLU A 142 4.20 20.88 4.11
CA GLU A 142 3.51 21.91 3.31
C GLU A 142 2.20 22.40 3.94
N GLY A 143 1.80 21.84 5.08
CA GLY A 143 0.64 22.31 5.86
C GLY A 143 -0.61 21.47 5.70
N GLU A 144 -0.56 20.34 5.00
CA GLU A 144 -1.65 19.36 5.07
C GLU A 144 -1.72 18.77 6.49
N ARG A 145 -2.94 18.59 6.99
CA ARG A 145 -3.14 18.09 8.35
C ARG A 145 -3.06 16.58 8.44
N ASP A 146 -3.56 15.90 7.40
CA ASP A 146 -3.81 14.49 7.39
C ASP A 146 -3.53 13.92 5.99
N VAL A 147 -2.83 12.79 5.92
CA VAL A 147 -2.60 12.03 4.70
C VAL A 147 -2.89 10.56 4.93
N ILE A 148 -3.33 9.84 3.91
CA ILE A 148 -3.44 8.38 3.98
C ILE A 148 -2.40 7.78 3.06
N VAL A 149 -1.56 6.91 3.62
CA VAL A 149 -0.63 6.09 2.86
C VAL A 149 -1.18 4.69 2.73
N VAL A 150 -1.01 4.08 1.57
CA VAL A 150 -1.42 2.71 1.26
C VAL A 150 -0.24 1.98 0.67
N PHE A 151 0.06 0.79 1.19
CA PHE A 151 1.02 -0.12 0.58
C PHE A 151 0.32 -1.44 0.29
N SER A 152 0.28 -1.85 -0.97
CA SER A 152 -0.22 -3.17 -1.33
C SER A 152 0.62 -3.82 -2.39
N ASP A 153 0.75 -5.13 -2.30
CA ASP A 153 1.49 -5.91 -3.28
C ASP A 153 0.94 -7.32 -3.36
N ALA A 154 1.39 -8.02 -4.40
CA ALA A 154 1.02 -9.39 -4.68
C ALA A 154 2.24 -10.16 -5.21
N PRO A 155 2.20 -11.50 -5.19
CA PRO A 155 3.18 -12.30 -5.91
C PRO A 155 3.31 -11.80 -7.36
N VAL A 156 4.55 -11.73 -7.85
CA VAL A 156 4.78 -11.51 -9.28
C VAL A 156 4.25 -12.71 -10.07
N PRO A 157 3.91 -12.53 -11.35
CA PRO A 157 3.55 -13.66 -12.20
C PRO A 157 4.61 -14.76 -12.17
N GLU A 158 4.17 -16.02 -12.24
CA GLU A 158 5.05 -17.20 -12.14
C GLU A 158 6.25 -17.13 -13.08
N ARG A 159 6.06 -16.57 -14.28
CA ARG A 159 7.12 -16.37 -15.28
C ARG A 159 8.28 -15.50 -14.79
N PHE A 160 8.03 -14.65 -13.81
CA PHE A 160 9.02 -13.76 -13.19
C PHE A 160 9.51 -14.27 -11.82
N ALA A 161 9.03 -15.41 -11.33
CA ALA A 161 9.39 -15.95 -10.02
C ALA A 161 10.91 -16.18 -9.88
N ALA A 162 11.58 -16.62 -10.96
CA ALA A 162 13.04 -16.81 -10.98
C ALA A 162 13.85 -15.51 -10.97
N HIS A 163 13.20 -14.35 -11.12
CA HIS A 163 13.83 -13.03 -11.19
C HIS A 163 13.57 -12.17 -9.95
N VAL A 164 12.87 -12.72 -8.94
CA VAL A 164 12.70 -12.08 -7.64
C VAL A 164 13.55 -12.81 -6.61
N GLU A 165 14.26 -12.05 -5.78
CA GLU A 165 15.09 -12.61 -4.71
C GLU A 165 14.23 -13.30 -3.66
N GLU A 166 13.05 -12.74 -3.37
CA GLU A 166 12.15 -13.25 -2.35
C GLU A 166 10.68 -13.15 -2.79
N PRO A 167 9.86 -14.17 -2.51
CA PRO A 167 8.43 -14.14 -2.80
C PRO A 167 7.74 -12.97 -2.10
N THR A 168 6.82 -12.33 -2.82
CA THR A 168 5.96 -11.29 -2.24
C THR A 168 4.64 -11.90 -1.80
N GLU A 169 4.23 -11.65 -0.56
CA GLU A 169 2.92 -12.06 -0.08
C GLU A 169 1.82 -11.13 -0.59
N LEU A 170 0.64 -11.69 -0.84
CA LEU A 170 -0.54 -10.89 -1.15
C LEU A 170 -1.01 -10.20 0.14
N ALA A 171 -0.83 -8.89 0.22
CA ALA A 171 -1.23 -8.11 1.37
C ALA A 171 -1.44 -6.64 1.00
N ALA A 172 -2.26 -5.96 1.81
CA ALA A 172 -2.50 -4.53 1.68
C ALA A 172 -2.64 -3.90 3.07
N VAL A 173 -2.09 -2.71 3.26
CA VAL A 173 -2.18 -1.93 4.49
C VAL A 173 -2.39 -0.46 4.15
N ALA A 174 -3.23 0.22 4.93
CA ALA A 174 -3.48 1.64 4.84
C ALA A 174 -3.27 2.29 6.22
N LEU A 175 -2.59 3.43 6.25
CA LEU A 175 -2.28 4.18 7.48
C LEU A 175 -2.76 5.62 7.32
N HIS A 176 -3.56 6.08 8.27
CA HIS A 176 -3.92 7.49 8.39
C HIS A 176 -2.87 8.20 9.26
N LEU A 177 -2.12 9.10 8.63
CA LEU A 177 -1.01 9.83 9.22
C LEU A 177 -1.38 11.30 9.42
N SER A 178 -0.87 11.89 10.49
CA SER A 178 -1.07 13.28 10.90
C SER A 178 0.21 13.86 11.51
N THR A 179 0.22 15.14 11.86
CA THR A 179 1.27 15.78 12.68
C THR A 179 0.88 15.93 14.16
N ARG A 180 -0.35 15.58 14.53
CA ARG A 180 -0.93 15.75 15.86
C ARG A 180 -1.67 14.50 16.30
N ASP A 181 -1.75 14.29 17.61
CA ASP A 181 -2.45 13.17 18.26
C ASP A 181 -1.92 11.79 17.78
N GLY A 182 -2.35 10.68 18.37
CA GLY A 182 -1.94 9.33 17.94
C GLY A 182 -0.49 8.95 18.28
N ARG A 183 -0.07 7.77 17.80
CA ARG A 183 1.25 7.18 18.12
C ARG A 183 2.36 7.77 17.25
N SER A 184 3.47 8.24 17.81
CA SER A 184 4.60 8.75 17.03
C SER A 184 5.24 7.66 16.18
N ILE A 185 5.54 7.94 14.91
CA ILE A 185 6.39 7.09 14.06
C ILE A 185 7.78 7.73 14.01
N ASP A 186 8.69 7.15 14.79
CA ASP A 186 10.06 7.62 14.88
C ASP A 186 10.96 6.86 13.90
N THR A 187 11.73 7.58 13.09
CA THR A 187 12.66 7.01 12.12
C THR A 187 14.07 6.99 12.70
N HIS A 188 14.73 5.83 12.65
CA HIS A 188 16.09 5.65 13.14
C HIS A 188 17.00 5.07 12.06
N THR A 189 18.29 5.35 12.14
CA THR A 189 19.28 4.65 11.32
C THR A 189 19.50 3.25 11.87
N CYS A 190 19.48 2.24 11.01
CA CYS A 190 19.71 0.84 11.36
C CYS A 190 21.06 0.36 10.80
N ALA A 191 21.88 -0.26 11.63
CA ALA A 191 23.09 -0.93 11.19
C ALA A 191 22.70 -2.26 10.51
N LEU A 192 23.32 -2.58 9.36
CA LEU A 192 23.02 -3.80 8.60
C LEU A 192 23.20 -5.10 9.42
N SER A 193 24.05 -5.08 10.47
CA SER A 193 24.26 -6.19 11.39
C SER A 193 23.11 -6.45 12.37
N GLN A 194 22.18 -5.49 12.53
CA GLN A 194 20.97 -5.63 13.36
C GLN A 194 19.73 -6.00 12.53
N ALA A 195 19.82 -5.94 11.20
CA ALA A 195 18.78 -6.37 10.28
C ALA A 195 18.84 -7.90 10.13
N GLY A 196 18.19 -8.64 11.03
CA GLY A 196 18.02 -10.09 10.90
C GLY A 196 17.30 -10.51 9.60
N HIS A 197 16.63 -9.56 8.94
CA HIS A 197 16.08 -9.68 7.59
C HIS A 197 16.74 -8.67 6.65
N VAL A 198 17.42 -9.18 5.62
CA VAL A 198 18.13 -8.38 4.59
C VAL A 198 17.19 -7.93 3.46
N ARG A 199 15.93 -8.37 3.49
CA ARG A 199 14.96 -8.15 2.42
C ARG A 199 14.31 -6.77 2.47
N ALA A 200 13.80 -6.34 1.33
CA ALA A 200 12.94 -5.16 1.25
C ALA A 200 11.63 -5.38 2.04
N PRO A 201 11.15 -4.38 2.80
CA PRO A 201 9.88 -4.49 3.50
C PRO A 201 8.71 -4.59 2.52
N GLN A 202 7.80 -5.50 2.83
CA GLN A 202 6.55 -5.78 2.13
C GLN A 202 5.35 -5.33 2.98
N PRO A 203 4.12 -5.30 2.45
CA PRO A 203 2.96 -4.89 3.23
C PRO A 203 2.75 -5.76 4.49
N ALA A 204 3.04 -7.05 4.41
CA ALA A 204 2.98 -7.97 5.56
C ALA A 204 3.91 -7.56 6.72
N ASP A 205 5.10 -7.01 6.42
CA ASP A 205 6.04 -6.53 7.45
C ASP A 205 5.50 -5.28 8.16
N VAL A 206 4.81 -4.41 7.43
CA VAL A 206 4.11 -3.25 8.02
C VAL A 206 2.96 -3.71 8.91
N ILE A 207 2.22 -4.74 8.51
CA ILE A 207 1.14 -5.33 9.33
C ILE A 207 1.71 -5.90 10.62
N ALA A 208 2.75 -6.74 10.54
CA ALA A 208 3.42 -7.31 11.71
C ALA A 208 3.95 -6.22 12.67
N TRP A 209 4.48 -5.14 12.12
CA TRP A 209 4.92 -3.98 12.90
C TRP A 209 3.77 -3.24 13.60
N LEU A 210 2.67 -3.00 12.91
CA LEU A 210 1.47 -2.36 13.49
C LEU A 210 0.85 -3.18 14.63
N LEU A 211 0.99 -4.51 14.55
CA LEU A 211 0.56 -5.48 15.56
C LEU A 211 1.58 -5.68 16.69
N GLY A 212 2.79 -5.12 16.59
CA GLY A 212 3.85 -5.25 17.59
C GLY A 212 4.57 -6.60 17.57
N GLU A 213 4.45 -7.37 16.50
CA GLU A 213 5.02 -8.70 16.37
C GLU A 213 6.47 -8.70 15.86
N ALA A 214 6.84 -7.70 15.06
CA ALA A 214 8.17 -7.57 14.46
C ALA A 214 8.57 -6.09 14.26
N PRO A 215 9.87 -5.75 14.24
CA PRO A 215 10.32 -4.41 13.89
C PRO A 215 10.15 -4.13 12.39
N LEU A 216 9.82 -2.89 12.02
CA LEU A 216 9.82 -2.46 10.61
C LEU A 216 11.19 -1.90 10.25
N VAL A 217 11.86 -2.54 9.29
CA VAL A 217 13.18 -2.16 8.80
C VAL A 217 13.20 -2.05 7.28
N CYS A 218 13.99 -1.12 6.75
CA CYS A 218 14.31 -1.00 5.33
C CYS A 218 15.83 -1.06 5.15
N PRO A 219 16.40 -2.26 4.94
CA PRO A 219 17.85 -2.46 4.89
C PRO A 219 18.54 -1.65 3.78
N SER A 220 17.91 -1.59 2.59
CA SER A 220 18.43 -0.84 1.43
C SER A 220 18.60 0.66 1.70
N ARG A 221 17.81 1.22 2.62
CA ARG A 221 17.89 2.62 3.06
C ARG A 221 18.57 2.79 4.41
N ARG A 222 18.95 1.70 5.09
CA ARG A 222 19.49 1.68 6.46
C ARG A 222 18.57 2.41 7.44
N LEU A 223 17.25 2.22 7.29
CA LEU A 223 16.24 2.84 8.14
C LEU A 223 15.46 1.78 8.93
N ALA A 224 14.98 2.17 10.10
CA ALA A 224 14.01 1.44 10.90
C ALA A 224 12.97 2.41 11.47
N TRP A 225 11.79 1.87 11.81
CA TRP A 225 10.70 2.66 12.38
C TRP A 225 10.16 2.03 13.65
N THR A 226 9.88 2.88 14.64
CA THR A 226 9.27 2.49 15.91
C THR A 226 7.98 3.26 16.13
N LEU A 227 7.02 2.62 16.81
CA LEU A 227 5.81 3.27 17.31
C LEU A 227 6.00 3.61 18.78
N SER A 228 5.92 4.89 19.10
CA SER A 228 5.91 5.39 20.47
C SER A 228 4.49 5.85 20.84
N PRO A 229 4.06 5.69 22.11
CA PRO A 229 2.77 6.19 22.59
C PRO A 229 2.55 7.68 22.33
#